data_AF-A0ABD2I4T5-F1
#
_entry.id   AF-A0ABD2I4T5-F1
#
_cell.length_a   1.000
_cell.length_b   1.000
_cell.length_c   1.000
_cell.angle_alpha   90.00
_cell.angle_beta   90.00
_cell.angle_gamma   90.00
#
_symmetry.space_group_name_H-M   'P 1'
#
loop_
_entity.id
_entity.type
_entity.pdbx_description
1 polymer ?
#
loop_
_entity_poly.entity_id
_entity_poly.type
_entity_poly.pdbx_seq_one_letter_code
_entity_poly.pdbx_strand_id
1 'polypeptide(L)'
;MILIANLVFLYFLNAIFYGVSIVRYQVLFHFSFSPPNCELLLTPVWLAFLLAAPPYLYLVANPFFHLFIMAERCRATFFARHYENVGFRFGWICAVISWLVALLTVFGIVLSDLSDPIFSQPLAIVSLTSQNNAMAIIFLHCAVLFLLIVTSIGDYWVQKKNRKLSTRYNLNSAEFGNYSISRNYQIRENLLTIRLILPLDISYAILFGIFLLFGLIFRFYRDLLNGDDFANFGSSAGTFASNCQSEVISRPPVVIPPAGRHLATLIFFHGMGDEGEGGRTHFEVFSNPF
;
A
#
# COMPACT_ATOMS: atom_id res chain seq x y z
N MET A 1 16.78 -8.70 13.48
CA MET A 1 15.59 -8.74 14.36
C MET A 1 14.82 -7.42 14.39
N ILE A 2 15.48 -6.27 14.61
CA ILE A 2 14.81 -4.95 14.63
C ILE A 2 14.01 -4.68 13.35
N LEU A 3 14.59 -4.97 12.18
CA LEU A 3 13.90 -4.76 10.89
C LEU A 3 12.63 -5.61 10.77
N ILE A 4 12.66 -6.87 11.19
CA ILE A 4 11.49 -7.76 11.20
C ILE A 4 10.44 -7.25 12.20
N ALA A 5 10.85 -6.78 13.39
CA ALA A 5 9.92 -6.20 14.36
C ALA A 5 9.22 -4.95 13.80
N ASN A 6 9.96 -4.09 13.10
CA ASN A 6 9.39 -2.91 12.42
C ASN A 6 8.45 -3.31 11.28
N LEU A 7 8.81 -4.34 10.51
CA LEU A 7 7.97 -4.89 9.46
C LEU A 7 6.63 -5.40 10.03
N VAL A 8 6.67 -6.20 11.09
CA VAL A 8 5.45 -6.71 11.76
C VAL A 8 4.63 -5.56 12.36
N PHE A 9 5.29 -4.58 12.99
CA PHE A 9 4.61 -3.38 13.49
C PHE A 9 3.92 -2.61 12.37
N LEU A 10 4.58 -2.47 11.22
CA LEU A 10 4.02 -1.80 10.04
C LEU A 10 2.79 -2.55 9.49
N TYR A 11 2.80 -3.89 9.47
CA TYR A 11 1.63 -4.69 9.12
C TYR A 11 0.48 -4.48 10.10
N PHE A 12 0.76 -4.46 11.40
CA PHE A 12 -0.25 -4.24 12.44
C PHE A 12 -0.87 -2.83 12.32
N LEU A 13 -0.03 -1.82 12.11
CA LEU A 13 -0.45 -0.45 11.89
C LEU A 13 -1.38 -0.36 10.66
N ASN A 14 -0.95 -0.92 9.52
CA ASN A 14 -1.73 -0.92 8.30
C ASN A 14 -3.07 -1.66 8.48
N ALA A 15 -3.08 -2.81 9.17
CA ALA A 15 -4.30 -3.56 9.46
C ALA A 15 -5.30 -2.77 10.32
N ILE A 16 -4.83 -2.07 11.36
CA ILE A 16 -5.69 -1.20 12.19
C ILE A 16 -6.32 -0.11 11.34
N PHE A 17 -5.52 0.64 10.58
CA PHE A 17 -6.05 1.76 9.80
C PHE A 17 -6.95 1.31 8.65
N TYR A 18 -6.65 0.16 8.04
CA TYR A 18 -7.52 -0.45 7.06
C TYR A 18 -8.87 -0.88 7.68
N GLY A 19 -8.84 -1.51 8.86
CA GLY A 19 -10.04 -1.86 9.61
C GLY A 19 -10.88 -0.65 9.98
N VAL A 20 -10.25 0.41 10.50
CA VAL A 20 -10.91 1.69 10.80
C VAL A 20 -11.54 2.29 9.54
N SER A 21 -10.85 2.21 8.40
CA SER A 21 -11.37 2.70 7.12
C SER A 21 -12.61 1.91 6.68
N ILE A 22 -12.59 0.58 6.77
CA ILE A 22 -13.76 -0.27 6.45
C ILE A 22 -14.95 0.08 7.35
N VAL A 23 -14.74 0.11 8.67
CA VAL A 23 -15.81 0.43 9.63
C VAL A 23 -16.38 1.81 9.34
N ARG A 24 -15.54 2.81 9.04
CA ARG A 24 -16.00 4.14 8.61
C ARG A 24 -16.88 4.05 7.37
N TYR A 25 -16.45 3.35 6.33
CA TYR A 25 -17.23 3.26 5.10
C TYR A 25 -18.58 2.56 5.32
N GLN A 26 -18.63 1.54 6.19
CA GLN A 26 -19.90 0.90 6.58
C GLN A 26 -20.81 1.85 7.36
N VAL A 27 -20.25 2.59 8.32
CA VAL A 27 -20.99 3.62 9.08
C VAL A 27 -21.51 4.70 8.14
N LEU A 28 -20.66 5.25 7.27
CA LEU A 28 -21.06 6.24 6.28
C LEU A 28 -22.14 5.69 5.35
N PHE A 29 -21.99 4.47 4.84
CA PHE A 29 -22.99 3.84 4.01
C PHE A 29 -24.32 3.75 4.76
N HIS A 30 -24.34 3.22 5.99
CA HIS A 30 -25.55 3.08 6.78
C HIS A 30 -26.25 4.43 7.08
N PHE A 31 -25.48 5.45 7.47
CA PHE A 31 -26.03 6.78 7.77
C PHE A 31 -26.34 7.61 6.52
N SER A 32 -25.74 7.30 5.37
CA SER A 32 -26.05 7.95 4.08
C SER A 32 -27.52 7.72 3.69
N PHE A 33 -28.08 6.53 3.97
CA PHE A 33 -29.44 6.20 3.56
C PHE A 33 -30.55 6.75 4.47
N SER A 34 -30.21 7.56 5.49
CA SER A 34 -31.20 8.11 6.43
C SER A 34 -31.23 9.66 6.39
N PRO A 35 -32.18 10.28 5.66
CA PRO A 35 -32.51 11.70 5.83
C PRO A 35 -32.85 11.97 7.31
N PRO A 36 -32.39 13.07 7.96
CA PRO A 36 -31.94 14.36 7.40
C PRO A 36 -30.43 14.66 7.56
N ASN A 37 -29.59 13.67 7.87
CA ASN A 37 -28.23 13.91 8.38
C ASN A 37 -27.14 14.02 7.29
N CYS A 38 -27.39 14.76 6.21
CA CYS A 38 -26.41 14.96 5.13
C CYS A 38 -25.10 15.65 5.58
N GLU A 39 -25.13 16.42 6.69
CA GLU A 39 -23.93 17.07 7.25
C GLU A 39 -22.95 16.06 7.90
N LEU A 40 -23.42 14.88 8.33
CA LEU A 40 -22.58 13.87 8.97
C LEU A 40 -21.65 13.14 7.98
N LEU A 41 -21.88 13.32 6.68
CA LEU A 41 -21.15 12.63 5.61
C LEU A 41 -19.77 13.24 5.31
N LEU A 42 -19.57 14.51 5.68
CA LEU A 42 -18.35 15.25 5.36
C LEU A 42 -17.26 14.95 6.39
N THR A 43 -16.16 14.35 5.93
CA THR A 43 -15.01 14.05 6.78
C THR A 43 -14.12 15.30 6.86
N PRO A 44 -13.76 15.76 8.07
CA PRO A 44 -12.87 16.90 8.20
C PRO A 44 -11.52 16.57 7.60
N VAL A 45 -10.89 17.59 6.99
CA VAL A 45 -9.67 17.46 6.18
C VAL A 45 -8.56 16.71 6.92
N TRP A 46 -8.29 17.06 8.17
CA TRP A 46 -7.25 16.42 8.98
C TRP A 46 -7.50 14.91 9.19
N LEU A 47 -8.76 14.50 9.35
CA LEU A 47 -9.14 13.10 9.56
C LEU A 47 -9.03 12.33 8.25
N ALA A 48 -9.38 12.95 7.12
CA ALA A 48 -9.19 12.35 5.80
C ALA A 48 -7.71 12.00 5.57
N PHE A 49 -6.79 12.92 5.87
CA PHE A 49 -5.36 12.66 5.77
C PHE A 49 -4.89 11.59 6.77
N LEU A 50 -5.37 11.62 8.01
CA LEU A 50 -5.01 10.62 9.03
C LEU A 50 -5.41 9.20 8.63
N LEU A 51 -6.55 9.03 7.96
CA LEU A 51 -7.05 7.74 7.50
C LEU A 51 -6.40 7.29 6.18
N ALA A 52 -6.10 8.23 5.28
CA ALA A 52 -5.50 7.92 3.98
C ALA A 52 -3.98 7.71 4.04
N ALA A 53 -3.26 8.39 4.94
CA ALA A 53 -1.80 8.36 5.00
C ALA A 53 -1.17 6.98 5.30
N PRO A 54 -1.72 6.14 6.21
CA PRO A 54 -1.09 4.87 6.59
C PRO A 54 -0.89 3.88 5.44
N PRO A 55 -1.84 3.68 4.50
CA PRO A 55 -1.61 2.89 3.29
C PRO A 55 -0.43 3.39 2.43
N TYR A 56 -0.24 4.71 2.29
CA TYR A 56 0.91 5.26 1.57
C TYR A 56 2.21 5.09 2.34
N LEU A 57 2.15 5.23 3.67
CA LEU A 57 3.29 4.94 4.53
C LEU A 57 3.72 3.48 4.38
N TYR A 58 2.76 2.55 4.39
CA TYR A 58 2.98 1.12 4.15
C TYR A 58 3.54 0.86 2.74
N LEU A 59 2.95 1.48 1.71
CA LEU A 59 3.38 1.37 0.31
C LEU A 59 4.87 1.68 0.14
N VAL A 60 5.37 2.70 0.84
CA VAL A 60 6.79 3.09 0.76
C VAL A 60 7.65 2.30 1.72
N ALA A 61 7.31 2.27 3.01
CA ALA A 61 8.17 1.68 4.04
C ALA A 61 8.39 0.17 3.84
N ASN A 62 7.36 -0.55 3.41
CA ASN A 62 7.40 -2.01 3.35
C ASN A 62 8.47 -2.54 2.37
N PRO A 63 8.52 -2.12 1.08
CA PRO A 63 9.61 -2.45 0.16
C PRO A 63 11.01 -2.12 0.69
N PHE A 64 11.19 -0.98 1.38
CA PHE A 64 12.48 -0.61 1.97
C PHE A 64 12.89 -1.56 3.11
N PHE A 65 11.95 -2.00 3.94
CA PHE A 65 12.24 -3.01 4.96
C PHE A 65 12.69 -4.34 4.35
N HIS A 66 12.01 -4.82 3.31
CA HIS A 66 12.43 -6.03 2.60
C HIS A 66 13.82 -5.86 1.96
N LEU A 67 14.09 -4.70 1.30
CA LEU A 67 15.41 -4.40 0.75
C LEU A 67 16.51 -4.42 1.83
N PHE A 68 16.27 -3.82 3.00
CA PHE A 68 17.26 -3.80 4.07
C PHE A 68 17.43 -5.14 4.77
N ILE A 69 16.37 -5.96 4.85
CA ILE A 69 16.48 -7.35 5.29
C ILE A 69 17.37 -8.12 4.31
N MET A 70 17.12 -8.02 3.00
CA MET A 70 17.98 -8.61 1.97
C MET A 70 19.43 -8.11 2.10
N ALA A 71 19.65 -6.81 2.32
CA ALA A 71 20.98 -6.23 2.53
C ALA A 71 21.67 -6.76 3.80
N GLU A 72 20.93 -6.93 4.90
CA GLU A 72 21.43 -7.55 6.13
C GLU A 72 21.88 -8.99 5.87
N ARG A 73 21.13 -9.75 5.05
CA ARG A 73 21.47 -11.13 4.66
C ARG A 73 22.65 -11.21 3.70
N CYS A 74 22.76 -10.28 2.75
CA CYS A 74 23.95 -10.09 1.94
C CYS A 74 25.17 -9.89 2.85
N ARG A 75 25.07 -8.96 3.81
CA ARG A 75 26.17 -8.65 4.73
C ARG A 75 26.57 -9.87 5.58
N ALA A 76 25.60 -10.60 6.13
CA ALA A 76 25.87 -11.83 6.89
C ALA A 76 26.58 -12.90 6.03
N THR A 77 26.27 -12.96 4.74
CA THR A 77 26.86 -13.92 3.79
C THR A 77 28.30 -13.57 3.40
N PHE A 78 28.60 -12.30 3.14
CA PHE A 78 29.94 -11.88 2.71
C PHE A 78 30.88 -11.55 3.86
N PHE A 79 30.36 -11.00 4.95
CA PHE A 79 31.14 -10.42 6.03
C PHE A 79 30.81 -11.04 7.39
N ALA A 80 30.70 -12.37 7.46
CA ALA A 80 30.29 -13.10 8.65
C ALA A 80 31.05 -12.70 9.94
N ARG A 81 32.39 -12.53 9.87
CA ARG A 81 33.20 -12.14 11.04
C ARG A 81 32.91 -10.72 11.55
N HIS A 82 32.63 -9.79 10.64
CA HIS A 82 32.34 -8.40 11.01
C HIS A 82 30.86 -8.22 11.39
N TYR A 83 30.00 -9.11 10.90
CA TYR A 83 28.57 -9.09 11.17
C TYR A 83 28.26 -9.20 12.66
N GLU A 84 28.93 -10.10 13.39
CA GLU A 84 28.70 -10.33 14.83
C GLU A 84 28.94 -9.08 15.68
N ASN A 85 29.97 -8.30 15.35
CA ASN A 85 30.36 -7.15 16.16
C ASN A 85 29.53 -5.89 15.90
N VAL A 86 28.80 -5.82 14.78
CA VAL A 86 28.14 -4.57 14.31
C VAL A 86 26.66 -4.78 13.94
N GLY A 87 26.14 -6.00 14.09
CA GLY A 87 24.75 -6.41 13.81
C GLY A 87 23.68 -5.38 14.17
N PHE A 88 23.69 -4.98 15.42
CA PHE A 88 22.64 -4.16 16.01
C PHE A 88 22.56 -2.74 15.42
N ARG A 89 23.71 -2.09 15.19
CA ARG A 89 23.75 -0.69 14.72
C ARG A 89 23.22 -0.56 13.29
N PHE A 90 23.56 -1.53 12.43
CA PHE A 90 23.11 -1.54 11.04
C PHE A 90 21.57 -1.60 10.94
N GLY A 91 20.94 -2.51 11.70
CA GLY A 91 19.48 -2.65 11.68
C GLY A 91 18.73 -1.38 12.12
N TRP A 92 19.24 -0.68 13.14
CA TRP A 92 18.67 0.60 13.59
C TRP A 92 18.80 1.71 12.53
N ILE A 93 19.98 1.85 11.94
CA ILE A 93 20.22 2.87 10.90
C ILE A 93 19.27 2.64 9.72
N CYS A 94 19.17 1.41 9.23
CA CYS A 94 18.25 1.05 8.15
C CYS A 94 16.79 1.33 8.53
N ALA A 95 16.36 1.00 9.75
CA ALA A 95 15.00 1.28 10.20
C ALA A 95 14.69 2.78 10.23
N VAL A 96 15.59 3.60 10.77
CA VAL A 96 15.42 5.06 10.79
C VAL A 96 15.35 5.62 9.37
N ILE A 97 16.21 5.16 8.47
CA ILE A 97 16.19 5.59 7.06
C ILE A 97 14.86 5.21 6.40
N SER A 98 14.37 3.97 6.56
CA SER A 98 13.07 3.55 6.00
C SER A 98 11.93 4.43 6.46
N TRP A 99 11.85 4.71 7.77
CA TRP A 99 10.80 5.55 8.34
C TRP A 99 10.90 7.00 7.87
N LEU A 100 12.10 7.57 7.83
CA LEU A 100 12.30 8.93 7.35
C LEU A 100 11.88 9.07 5.88
N VAL A 101 12.30 8.14 5.00
CA VAL A 101 11.91 8.15 3.58
C VAL A 101 10.40 8.03 3.42
N ALA A 102 9.75 7.10 4.16
CA ALA A 102 8.31 6.92 4.10
C ALA A 102 7.54 8.15 4.60
N LEU A 103 7.92 8.70 5.75
CA LEU A 103 7.29 9.88 6.33
C LEU A 103 7.46 11.11 5.45
N LEU A 104 8.66 11.35 4.90
CA LEU A 104 8.91 12.47 4.00
C LEU A 104 8.10 12.33 2.70
N THR A 105 7.98 11.12 2.16
CA THR A 105 7.18 10.87 0.96
C THR A 105 5.71 11.16 1.22
N VAL A 106 5.14 10.63 2.31
CA VAL A 106 3.74 10.89 2.69
C VAL A 106 3.51 12.37 2.97
N PHE A 107 4.43 13.02 3.68
CA PHE A 107 4.35 14.45 3.94
C PHE A 107 4.34 15.27 2.63
N GLY A 108 5.19 14.92 1.66
CA GLY A 108 5.19 15.55 0.34
C GLY A 108 3.88 15.35 -0.43
N ILE A 109 3.29 14.15 -0.36
CA ILE A 109 1.98 13.84 -0.98
C ILE A 109 0.89 14.71 -0.33
N VAL A 110 0.84 14.78 1.00
CA VAL A 110 -0.14 15.58 1.76
C VAL A 110 -0.01 17.06 1.45
N LEU A 111 1.21 17.61 1.42
CA LEU A 111 1.43 19.02 1.07
C LEU A 111 0.99 19.33 -0.36
N SER A 112 1.27 18.42 -1.30
CA SER A 112 0.83 18.57 -2.69
C SER A 112 -0.70 18.55 -2.79
N ASP A 113 -1.38 17.68 -2.05
CA ASP A 113 -2.85 17.66 -2.00
C ASP A 113 -3.43 18.91 -1.35
N LEU A 114 -2.86 19.39 -0.25
CA LEU A 114 -3.32 20.62 0.43
C LEU A 114 -3.19 21.88 -0.43
N SER A 115 -2.34 21.85 -1.46
CA SER A 115 -2.22 22.96 -2.42
C SER A 115 -3.40 23.02 -3.42
N ASP A 116 -4.16 21.92 -3.56
CA ASP A 116 -5.36 21.87 -4.39
C ASP A 116 -6.57 22.38 -3.57
N PRO A 117 -7.28 23.44 -4.04
CA PRO A 117 -8.41 24.01 -3.31
C PRO A 117 -9.52 22.99 -3.05
N ILE A 118 -9.65 21.94 -3.86
CA ILE A 118 -10.68 20.89 -3.68
C ILE A 118 -10.40 20.06 -2.42
N PHE A 119 -9.14 19.72 -2.16
CA PHE A 119 -8.74 18.88 -1.02
C PHE A 119 -8.58 19.67 0.29
N SER A 120 -8.63 21.00 0.21
CA SER A 120 -8.68 21.88 1.37
C SER A 120 -10.06 21.95 2.04
N GLN A 121 -11.08 21.35 1.42
CA GLN A 121 -12.45 21.31 1.91
C GLN A 121 -12.81 19.93 2.49
N PRO A 122 -13.82 19.82 3.37
CA PRO A 122 -14.30 18.53 3.86
C PRO A 122 -14.69 17.59 2.72
N LEU A 123 -14.24 16.34 2.79
CA LEU A 123 -14.39 15.35 1.72
C LEU A 123 -15.33 14.22 2.15
N ALA A 124 -16.25 13.81 1.26
CA ALA A 124 -17.03 12.59 1.48
C ALA A 124 -16.17 11.33 1.26
N ILE A 125 -15.37 11.33 0.19
CA ILE A 125 -14.45 10.25 -0.17
C ILE A 125 -13.04 10.63 0.25
N VAL A 126 -12.42 9.76 1.07
CA VAL A 126 -11.07 9.97 1.56
C VAL A 126 -10.08 9.42 0.53
N SER A 127 -9.32 10.32 -0.09
CA SER A 127 -8.30 9.98 -1.09
C SER A 127 -7.15 10.97 -1.00
N LEU A 128 -5.94 10.46 -1.23
CA LEU A 128 -4.66 11.19 -1.25
C LEU A 128 -4.13 11.35 -2.69
N THR A 129 -5.01 11.35 -3.68
CA THR A 129 -4.64 11.49 -5.09
C THR A 129 -5.34 12.71 -5.69
N SER A 130 -4.60 13.80 -5.82
CA SER A 130 -4.98 15.02 -6.54
C SER A 130 -4.36 15.07 -7.94
N GLN A 131 -4.69 16.12 -8.69
CA GLN A 131 -4.05 16.37 -9.99
C GLN A 131 -2.56 16.70 -9.83
N ASN A 132 -2.19 17.35 -8.73
CA ASN A 132 -0.82 17.82 -8.48
C ASN A 132 0.14 16.68 -8.12
N ASN A 133 -0.35 15.61 -7.49
CA ASN A 133 0.48 14.49 -7.06
C ASN A 133 0.31 13.20 -7.90
N ALA A 134 -0.66 13.16 -8.83
CA ALA A 134 -0.96 11.95 -9.61
C ALA A 134 0.28 11.35 -10.31
N MET A 135 1.09 12.19 -10.96
CA MET A 135 2.32 11.76 -11.64
C MET A 135 3.37 11.24 -10.66
N ALA A 136 3.52 11.90 -9.51
CA ALA A 136 4.46 11.47 -8.47
C ALA A 136 4.06 10.09 -7.91
N ILE A 137 2.75 9.85 -7.72
CA ILE A 137 2.26 8.55 -7.25
C ILE A 137 2.50 7.45 -8.30
N ILE A 138 2.33 7.73 -9.60
CA ILE A 138 2.67 6.75 -10.66
C ILE A 138 4.15 6.41 -10.62
N PHE A 139 5.03 7.42 -10.55
CA PHE A 139 6.46 7.21 -10.43
C PHE A 139 6.82 6.41 -9.17
N LEU A 140 6.15 6.68 -8.05
CA LEU A 140 6.33 5.94 -6.81
C LEU A 140 5.98 4.45 -6.97
N HIS A 141 4.86 4.13 -7.63
CA HIS A 141 4.48 2.73 -7.89
C HIS A 141 5.51 2.02 -8.76
N CYS A 142 6.01 2.67 -9.81
CA CYS A 142 7.09 2.13 -10.65
C CYS A 142 8.39 1.91 -9.85
N ALA A 143 8.78 2.88 -9.02
CA ALA A 143 9.98 2.80 -8.19
C ALA A 143 9.89 1.66 -7.16
N VAL A 144 8.73 1.51 -6.52
CA VAL A 144 8.47 0.41 -5.58
C VAL A 144 8.48 -0.94 -6.30
N LEU A 145 7.86 -1.05 -7.49
CA LEU A 145 7.89 -2.28 -8.29
C LEU A 145 9.32 -2.67 -8.65
N PHE A 146 10.14 -1.70 -9.07
CA PHE A 146 11.56 -1.92 -9.33
C PHE A 146 12.31 -2.42 -8.09
N LEU A 147 12.06 -1.81 -6.92
CA LEU A 147 12.66 -2.25 -5.65
C LEU A 147 12.27 -3.69 -5.29
N LEU A 148 11.02 -4.11 -5.53
CA LEU A 148 10.58 -5.49 -5.30
C LEU A 148 11.33 -6.48 -6.20
N ILE A 149 11.52 -6.14 -7.47
CA ILE A 149 12.27 -6.97 -8.43
C ILE A 149 13.72 -7.11 -7.98
N VAL A 150 14.38 -6.00 -7.65
CA VAL A 150 15.77 -5.99 -7.18
C VAL A 150 15.93 -6.82 -5.90
N THR A 151 15.02 -6.65 -4.94
CA THR A 151 15.03 -7.39 -3.67
C THR A 151 14.88 -8.89 -3.91
N SER A 152 13.89 -9.29 -4.72
CA SER A 152 13.63 -10.71 -5.05
C SER A 152 14.83 -11.38 -5.74
N ILE A 153 15.47 -10.67 -6.69
CA ILE A 153 16.68 -11.16 -7.36
C ILE A 153 17.84 -11.29 -6.35
N GLY A 154 17.98 -10.31 -5.46
CA GLY A 154 18.98 -10.30 -4.41
C GLY A 154 18.84 -11.48 -3.45
N ASP A 155 17.64 -11.76 -2.96
CA ASP A 155 17.38 -12.88 -2.05
C ASP A 155 17.67 -14.24 -2.71
N TYR A 156 17.25 -14.42 -3.97
CA TYR A 156 17.59 -15.60 -4.74
C TYR A 156 19.12 -15.77 -4.88
N TRP A 157 19.83 -14.68 -5.18
CA TRP A 157 21.28 -14.71 -5.33
C TRP A 157 21.99 -15.04 -4.01
N VAL A 158 21.57 -14.44 -2.89
CA VAL A 158 22.09 -14.74 -1.55
C VAL A 158 21.88 -16.21 -1.20
N GLN A 159 20.69 -16.76 -1.47
CA GLN A 159 20.41 -18.18 -1.26
C GLN A 159 21.37 -19.07 -2.06
N LYS A 160 21.55 -18.78 -3.35
CA LYS A 160 22.45 -19.54 -4.23
C LYS A 160 23.90 -19.49 -3.73
N LYS A 161 24.36 -18.33 -3.27
CA LYS A 161 25.71 -18.17 -2.69
C LYS A 161 25.87 -18.93 -1.39
N ASN A 162 24.90 -18.87 -0.48
CA ASN A 162 24.97 -19.60 0.79
C ASN A 162 24.97 -21.12 0.62
N ARG A 163 24.19 -21.65 -0.33
CA ARG A 163 24.27 -23.08 -0.69
C ARG A 163 25.66 -23.46 -1.17
N LYS A 164 26.25 -22.66 -2.07
CA LYS A 164 27.60 -22.92 -2.60
C LYS A 164 28.68 -22.84 -1.52
N LEU A 165 28.57 -21.89 -0.59
CA LEU A 165 29.50 -21.76 0.54
C LEU A 165 29.41 -22.94 1.50
N SER A 166 28.19 -23.39 1.82
CA SER A 166 27.96 -24.57 2.66
C SER A 166 28.58 -25.84 2.04
N THR A 167 28.35 -26.08 0.75
CA THR A 167 28.95 -27.24 0.05
C THR A 167 30.47 -27.19 0.07
N ARG A 168 31.09 -26.04 -0.26
CA ARG A 168 32.56 -25.89 -0.25
C ARG A 168 33.16 -26.08 1.13
N TYR A 169 32.47 -25.57 2.16
CA TYR A 169 32.95 -25.68 3.53
C TYR A 169 32.95 -27.14 4.02
N ASN A 170 31.89 -27.90 3.71
CA ASN A 170 31.81 -29.32 4.06
C ASN A 170 32.90 -30.14 3.35
N LEU A 171 33.16 -29.87 2.07
CA LEU A 171 34.24 -30.53 1.32
C LEU A 171 35.62 -30.24 1.93
N ASN A 172 35.94 -28.97 2.15
CA ASN A 172 37.24 -28.59 2.72
C ASN A 172 37.43 -29.10 4.15
N SER A 173 36.34 -29.22 4.93
CA SER A 173 36.40 -29.79 6.28
C SER A 173 36.73 -31.29 6.24
N ALA A 174 36.21 -32.02 5.25
CA ALA A 174 36.50 -33.43 5.06
C ALA A 174 37.94 -33.67 4.53
N GLU A 175 38.44 -32.78 3.68
CA GLU A 175 39.75 -32.93 3.03
C GLU A 175 40.92 -32.44 3.90
N PHE A 176 40.77 -31.31 4.60
CA PHE A 176 41.88 -30.63 5.29
C PHE A 176 41.76 -30.61 6.81
N GLY A 177 40.70 -31.17 7.40
CA GLY A 177 40.48 -31.18 8.86
C GLY A 177 40.27 -29.80 9.52
N ASN A 178 40.19 -28.72 8.73
CA ASN A 178 40.03 -27.34 9.21
C ASN A 178 38.57 -27.01 9.56
N TYR A 179 38.00 -27.77 10.49
CA TYR A 179 36.61 -27.59 10.92
C TYR A 179 36.50 -26.60 12.08
N SER A 180 35.80 -25.50 11.85
CA SER A 180 35.42 -24.52 12.87
C SER A 180 33.94 -24.67 13.22
N ILE A 181 33.64 -25.00 14.48
CA ILE A 181 32.26 -25.16 14.99
C ILE A 181 31.45 -23.86 14.81
N SER A 182 32.02 -22.72 15.22
CA SER A 182 31.37 -21.40 15.13
C SER A 182 30.97 -21.03 13.69
N ARG A 183 31.87 -21.24 12.73
CA ARG A 183 31.59 -20.96 11.30
C ARG A 183 30.51 -21.88 10.73
N ASN A 184 30.51 -23.16 11.11
CA ASN A 184 29.46 -24.08 10.67
C ASN A 184 28.10 -23.70 11.25
N TYR A 185 28.07 -23.31 12.52
CA TYR A 185 26.87 -22.80 13.19
C TYR A 185 26.30 -21.59 12.46
N GLN A 186 27.13 -20.57 12.18
CA GLN A 186 26.71 -19.35 11.46
C GLN A 186 26.15 -19.64 10.05
N ILE A 187 26.82 -20.51 9.27
CA ILE A 187 26.37 -20.86 7.91
C ILE A 187 25.03 -21.60 7.98
N ARG A 188 24.86 -22.52 8.93
CA ARG A 188 23.60 -23.26 9.13
C ARG A 188 22.47 -22.34 9.56
N GLU A 189 22.72 -21.43 10.49
CA GLU A 189 21.75 -20.44 10.96
C GLU A 189 21.30 -19.51 9.83
N ASN A 190 22.24 -18.99 9.04
CA ASN A 190 21.93 -18.12 7.90
C ASN A 190 21.14 -18.87 6.82
N LEU A 191 21.50 -20.13 6.53
CA LEU A 191 20.78 -20.97 5.56
C LEU A 191 19.36 -21.31 6.03
N LEU A 192 19.19 -21.62 7.32
CA LEU A 192 17.87 -21.85 7.92
C LEU A 192 17.01 -20.59 7.83
N THR A 193 17.60 -19.44 8.17
CA THR A 193 16.88 -18.16 8.13
C THR A 193 16.44 -17.80 6.71
N ILE A 194 17.31 -17.96 5.72
CA ILE A 194 16.95 -17.70 4.31
C ILE A 194 15.90 -18.68 3.81
N ARG A 195 15.93 -19.95 4.25
CA ARG A 195 14.90 -20.94 3.89
C ARG A 195 13.51 -20.52 4.42
N LEU A 196 13.45 -19.84 5.56
CA LEU A 196 12.20 -19.33 6.13
C LEU A 196 11.74 -18.03 5.44
N ILE A 197 12.66 -17.09 5.24
CA ILE A 197 12.33 -15.73 4.76
C ILE A 197 12.07 -15.71 3.25
N LEU A 198 12.83 -16.44 2.43
CA LEU A 198 12.69 -16.39 0.97
C LEU A 198 11.27 -16.71 0.44
N PRO A 199 10.56 -17.78 0.87
CA PRO A 199 9.21 -18.02 0.38
C PRO A 199 8.22 -16.94 0.82
N LEU A 200 8.47 -16.30 1.96
CA LEU A 200 7.69 -15.15 2.43
C LEU A 200 7.92 -13.93 1.52
N ASP A 201 9.18 -13.60 1.23
CA ASP A 201 9.53 -12.45 0.38
C ASP A 201 9.06 -12.65 -1.07
N ILE A 202 9.15 -13.87 -1.62
CA ILE A 202 8.66 -14.18 -2.96
C ILE A 202 7.13 -14.08 -3.02
N SER A 203 6.41 -14.64 -2.04
CA SER A 203 4.95 -14.56 -2.03
C SER A 203 4.47 -13.11 -1.89
N TYR A 204 5.14 -12.33 -1.04
CA TYR A 204 4.94 -10.90 -0.94
C TYR A 204 5.20 -10.17 -2.26
N ALA A 205 6.35 -10.39 -2.90
CA ALA A 205 6.72 -9.72 -4.16
C ALA A 205 5.71 -10.03 -5.29
N ILE A 206 5.18 -11.25 -5.35
CA ILE A 206 4.15 -11.63 -6.32
C ILE A 206 2.83 -10.93 -6.00
N LEU A 207 2.29 -11.10 -4.79
CA LEU A 207 0.98 -10.55 -4.43
C LEU A 207 0.97 -9.02 -4.47
N PHE A 208 1.98 -8.41 -3.88
CA PHE A 208 2.12 -6.96 -3.86
C PHE A 208 2.51 -6.40 -5.23
N GLY A 209 3.30 -7.12 -6.02
CA GLY A 209 3.60 -6.76 -7.40
C GLY A 209 2.35 -6.74 -8.29
N ILE A 210 1.49 -7.75 -8.16
CA ILE A 210 0.19 -7.80 -8.85
C ILE A 210 -0.68 -6.61 -8.43
N PHE A 211 -0.77 -6.32 -7.13
CA PHE A 211 -1.48 -5.16 -6.62
C PHE A 211 -0.99 -3.84 -7.24
N LEU A 212 0.33 -3.63 -7.32
CA LEU A 212 0.91 -2.43 -7.93
C LEU A 212 0.66 -2.35 -9.44
N LEU A 213 0.75 -3.48 -10.14
CA LEU A 213 0.49 -3.56 -11.59
C LEU A 213 -0.95 -3.17 -11.89
N PHE A 214 -1.91 -3.70 -11.15
CA PHE A 214 -3.30 -3.27 -11.28
C PHE A 214 -3.44 -1.77 -11.01
N GLY A 215 -2.87 -1.26 -9.91
CA GLY A 215 -2.90 0.18 -9.61
C GLY A 215 -2.34 1.05 -10.74
N LEU A 216 -1.29 0.60 -11.42
CA LEU A 216 -0.74 1.26 -12.61
C LEU A 216 -1.68 1.19 -13.81
N ILE A 217 -2.21 0.01 -14.13
CA ILE A 217 -3.19 -0.20 -15.20
C ILE A 217 -4.37 0.74 -15.01
N PHE A 218 -5.01 0.75 -13.84
CA PHE A 218 -6.15 1.62 -13.57
C PHE A 218 -5.82 3.11 -13.71
N ARG A 219 -4.59 3.54 -13.38
CA ARG A 219 -4.17 4.93 -13.56
C ARG A 219 -3.90 5.29 -15.02
N PHE A 220 -3.33 4.38 -15.82
CA PHE A 220 -3.08 4.61 -17.25
C PHE A 220 -4.36 4.54 -18.10
N TYR A 221 -5.25 3.59 -17.81
CA TYR A 221 -6.51 3.44 -18.54
C TYR A 221 -7.58 4.45 -18.10
N ARG A 222 -7.34 5.25 -17.05
CA ARG A 222 -8.26 6.30 -16.61
C ARG A 222 -8.64 7.24 -17.74
N ASP A 223 -7.67 7.68 -18.53
CA ASP A 223 -7.90 8.69 -19.57
C ASP A 223 -8.60 8.09 -20.82
N LEU A 224 -8.70 6.75 -20.89
CA LEU A 224 -9.39 6.01 -21.95
C LEU A 224 -10.83 5.61 -21.57
N LEU A 225 -11.21 5.72 -20.30
CA LEU A 225 -12.59 5.49 -19.86
C LEU A 225 -13.43 6.69 -20.27
N ASN A 226 -14.39 6.47 -21.17
CA ASN A 226 -15.32 7.51 -21.63
C ASN A 226 -16.04 8.15 -20.43
N GLY A 227 -16.17 9.47 -20.45
CA GLY A 227 -16.83 10.24 -19.39
C GLY A 227 -18.26 9.79 -19.11
N ASP A 228 -18.95 9.24 -20.12
CA ASP A 228 -20.34 8.75 -20.01
C ASP A 228 -20.43 7.41 -19.27
N ASP A 229 -19.50 6.47 -19.49
CA ASP A 229 -19.43 5.22 -18.71
C ASP A 229 -19.01 5.51 -17.26
N PHE A 230 -18.18 6.54 -17.08
CA PHE A 230 -17.78 7.03 -15.76
C PHE A 230 -18.94 7.71 -15.02
N ALA A 231 -19.74 8.50 -15.73
CA ALA A 231 -20.93 9.13 -15.19
C ALA A 231 -21.99 8.09 -14.79
N ASN A 232 -22.09 6.96 -15.49
CA ASN A 232 -23.00 5.88 -15.13
C ASN A 232 -22.57 5.08 -13.90
N PHE A 233 -21.26 4.94 -13.65
CA PHE A 233 -20.74 4.36 -12.40
C PHE A 233 -20.83 5.35 -11.22
N GLY A 234 -20.70 6.65 -11.51
CA GLY A 234 -20.81 7.74 -10.54
C GLY A 234 -22.25 8.19 -10.26
N SER A 235 -23.21 7.97 -11.16
CA SER A 235 -24.60 8.44 -11.03
C SER A 235 -25.36 7.71 -9.93
N SER A 236 -25.00 6.47 -9.60
CA SER A 236 -25.50 5.79 -8.41
C SER A 236 -25.13 6.53 -7.11
N ALA A 237 -24.00 7.25 -7.09
CA ALA A 237 -23.58 8.11 -5.97
C ALA A 237 -23.99 9.60 -6.16
N GLY A 238 -24.04 10.08 -7.40
CA GLY A 238 -24.34 11.46 -7.78
C GLY A 238 -25.82 11.82 -7.65
N THR A 239 -26.72 10.88 -7.94
CA THR A 239 -28.17 11.04 -7.71
C THR A 239 -28.48 11.16 -6.20
N PHE A 240 -27.60 10.63 -5.35
CA PHE A 240 -27.70 10.72 -3.90
C PHE A 240 -27.24 12.09 -3.38
N ALA A 241 -26.14 12.60 -3.94
CA ALA A 241 -25.62 13.93 -3.63
C ALA A 241 -26.57 15.06 -4.06
N SER A 242 -27.24 14.93 -5.21
CA SER A 242 -28.21 15.92 -5.68
C SER A 242 -29.45 16.02 -4.77
N ASN A 243 -29.85 14.92 -4.14
CA ASN A 243 -30.96 14.88 -3.19
C ASN A 243 -30.61 15.51 -1.84
N CYS A 244 -29.35 15.48 -1.41
CA CYS A 244 -28.89 16.25 -0.24
C CYS A 244 -28.62 17.73 -0.57
N GLN A 245 -28.29 18.08 -1.81
CA GLN A 245 -28.02 19.47 -2.22
C GLN A 245 -29.27 20.35 -2.30
N SER A 246 -30.44 19.77 -2.64
CA SER A 246 -31.69 20.52 -2.72
C SER A 246 -32.20 21.00 -1.36
N GLU A 247 -31.72 20.43 -0.25
CA GLU A 247 -32.11 20.80 1.12
C GLU A 247 -31.13 21.78 1.80
N VAL A 248 -29.92 21.95 1.26
CA VAL A 248 -28.84 22.81 1.82
C VAL A 248 -28.59 24.04 0.93
N ILE A 249 -29.65 24.78 0.59
CA ILE A 249 -29.60 25.96 -0.31
C ILE A 249 -29.06 27.25 0.38
N SER A 250 -28.60 27.20 1.64
CA SER A 250 -28.09 28.38 2.36
C SER A 250 -26.56 28.43 2.57
N ARG A 251 -25.79 27.48 2.03
CA ARG A 251 -24.32 27.41 2.23
C ARG A 251 -23.55 27.34 0.90
N PRO A 252 -22.26 27.76 0.88
CA PRO A 252 -21.45 27.73 -0.32
C PRO A 252 -21.42 26.32 -0.93
N PRO A 253 -21.35 26.20 -2.27
CA PRO A 253 -21.51 24.93 -2.97
C PRO A 253 -20.44 23.94 -2.51
N VAL A 254 -20.88 22.80 -1.95
CA VAL A 254 -20.03 21.64 -1.69
C VAL A 254 -19.52 21.14 -3.04
N VAL A 255 -18.22 21.30 -3.28
CA VAL A 255 -17.57 20.79 -4.50
C VAL A 255 -17.39 19.30 -4.33
N ILE A 256 -18.26 18.50 -4.95
CA ILE A 256 -18.06 17.06 -5.04
C ILE A 256 -17.12 16.82 -6.22
N PRO A 257 -15.86 16.42 -6.00
CA PRO A 257 -15.00 16.06 -7.11
C PRO A 257 -15.66 14.90 -7.88
N PRO A 258 -15.63 14.92 -9.22
CA PRO A 258 -16.22 13.83 -10.00
C PRO A 258 -15.62 12.50 -9.54
N ALA A 259 -16.48 11.54 -9.20
CA ALA A 259 -16.10 10.19 -8.76
C ALA A 259 -15.05 9.55 -9.71
N GLY A 260 -15.09 9.98 -10.98
CA GLY A 260 -13.97 10.12 -11.93
C GLY A 260 -12.56 9.91 -11.39
N ARG A 261 -12.20 10.80 -10.47
CA ARG A 261 -10.82 11.01 -10.04
C ARG A 261 -10.37 10.07 -8.93
N HIS A 262 -11.31 9.37 -8.30
CA HIS A 262 -11.06 8.60 -7.07
C HIS A 262 -11.35 7.11 -7.22
N LEU A 263 -11.93 6.66 -8.34
CA LEU A 263 -12.36 5.27 -8.53
C LEU A 263 -11.23 4.24 -8.45
N ALA A 264 -10.02 4.54 -8.94
CA ALA A 264 -8.86 3.66 -8.77
C ALA A 264 -8.39 3.54 -7.30
N THR A 265 -8.75 4.51 -6.46
CA THR A 265 -8.54 4.43 -5.00
C THR A 265 -9.72 3.71 -4.35
N LEU A 266 -10.96 4.01 -4.78
CA LEU A 266 -12.19 3.47 -4.24
C LEU A 266 -12.37 1.96 -4.54
N ILE A 267 -12.15 1.53 -5.79
CA ILE A 267 -12.17 0.12 -6.20
C ILE A 267 -11.06 -0.67 -5.51
N PHE A 268 -9.92 -0.07 -5.16
CA PHE A 268 -8.83 -0.79 -4.49
C PHE A 268 -8.96 -0.86 -2.98
N PHE A 269 -9.65 0.11 -2.35
CA PHE A 269 -10.02 0.02 -0.95
C PHE A 269 -11.33 -0.77 -0.72
N HIS A 270 -12.15 -1.02 -1.76
CA HIS A 270 -13.43 -1.74 -1.65
C HIS A 270 -13.61 -3.02 -2.51
N GLY A 271 -12.72 -3.33 -3.45
CA GLY A 271 -12.99 -4.36 -4.46
C GLY A 271 -12.33 -5.71 -4.20
N MET A 272 -12.95 -6.55 -3.37
CA MET A 272 -13.16 -8.01 -3.57
C MET A 272 -13.98 -8.57 -2.38
N GLY A 273 -15.09 -7.92 -2.02
CA GLY A 273 -16.03 -8.42 -1.03
C GLY A 273 -17.46 -8.18 -1.53
N ASP A 274 -18.14 -9.28 -1.82
CA ASP A 274 -19.57 -9.42 -2.17
C ASP A 274 -20.06 -8.85 -3.51
N GLU A 275 -20.31 -9.77 -4.45
CA GLU A 275 -21.63 -9.85 -5.08
C GLU A 275 -22.11 -11.31 -5.10
N GLY A 276 -22.71 -11.72 -3.98
CA GLY A 276 -23.70 -12.78 -3.97
C GLY A 276 -25.06 -12.23 -4.38
N GLU A 277 -25.63 -12.84 -5.42
CA GLU A 277 -27.05 -13.00 -5.73
C GLU A 277 -28.02 -11.81 -5.53
N GLY A 278 -28.60 -11.32 -6.62
CA GLY A 278 -29.79 -10.47 -6.51
C GLY A 278 -30.36 -9.85 -7.79
N GLY A 279 -30.08 -10.38 -8.98
CA GLY A 279 -30.71 -9.90 -10.21
C GLY A 279 -32.19 -10.26 -10.29
N ARG A 280 -33.08 -9.31 -9.96
CA ARG A 280 -34.45 -9.26 -10.50
C ARG A 280 -34.84 -7.85 -10.90
N THR A 281 -34.98 -7.72 -12.22
CA THR A 281 -35.56 -6.65 -13.01
C THR A 281 -36.99 -6.29 -12.58
N HIS A 282 -37.30 -5.00 -12.48
CA HIS A 282 -38.61 -4.47 -12.87
C HIS A 282 -38.44 -3.07 -13.48
N PHE A 283 -38.71 -3.00 -14.78
CA PHE A 283 -38.94 -1.79 -15.55
C PHE A 283 -40.34 -1.24 -15.20
N GLU A 284 -40.45 0.02 -14.79
CA GLU A 284 -41.70 0.77 -14.92
C GLU A 284 -41.45 2.18 -15.48
N VAL A 285 -41.86 2.30 -16.74
CA VAL A 285 -42.43 3.42 -17.49
C VAL A 285 -42.90 4.62 -16.66
N PHE A 286 -42.43 5.82 -17.01
CA PHE A 286 -43.28 7.02 -17.12
C PHE A 286 -42.79 7.92 -18.26
N SER A 287 -43.38 7.74 -19.43
CA SER A 287 -43.52 8.80 -20.43
C SER A 287 -44.77 9.60 -20.08
N ASN A 288 -44.66 10.91 -19.90
CA ASN A 288 -45.80 11.79 -20.11
C ASN A 288 -45.36 13.03 -20.90
N PRO A 289 -46.14 13.44 -21.91
CA PRO A 289 -45.80 14.52 -22.83
C PRO A 289 -46.37 15.85 -22.34
N PHE A 290 -45.58 16.91 -22.45
CA PHE A 290 -46.00 18.25 -22.83
C PHE A 290 -44.83 18.94 -23.52
#